data_AF-A0A7K8DVI8-F1
#
_entry.id   AF-A0A7K8DVI8-F1
#
_cell.length_a   1.000
_cell.length_b   1.000
_cell.length_c   1.000
_cell.angle_alpha   90.00
_cell.angle_beta   90.00
_cell.angle_gamma   90.00
#
_symmetry.space_group_name_H-M   'P 1'
#
loop_
_entity.id
_entity.type
_entity.pdbx_description
1 polymer ?
#
loop_
_entity_poly.entity_id
_entity_poly.type
_entity_poly.pdbx_seq_one_letter_code
_entity_poly.pdbx_strand_id
1 'polypeptide(L)'
;GPNLAGVAPSRAIYFAAYSTTKERLNTVLVPESKKVHILAAACGGISSATLTNPIWLVKTRMQLEARVKGEMASNALQCAMHVYHTEGLRGFYRGITASYAGVSETIIHFVIYEALKKELRNSQHSPSPSLTLPPNNSDFFVLMGAAAVSKTCATCIAYPHEVAGTRLREEGSRYHSFIQTLQLVVREEGPLALYRGLLAHLIRQIPNAAIMMATYELIVHLASS
;
A
#
# COMPACT_ATOMS: atom_id res chain seq x y z
N GLY A 1 2.18 -2.03 -20.59
CA GLY A 1 1.29 -0.91 -20.20
C GLY A 1 1.91 -0.10 -19.06
N PRO A 2 1.67 1.22 -18.99
CA PRO A 2 2.33 2.15 -18.04
C PRO A 2 2.16 1.78 -16.56
N ASN A 3 1.13 1.00 -16.21
CA ASN A 3 0.98 0.45 -14.86
C ASN A 3 2.08 -0.55 -14.45
N LEU A 4 2.61 -1.35 -15.38
CA LEU A 4 3.64 -2.35 -15.08
C LEU A 4 5.03 -1.72 -14.91
N ALA A 5 5.31 -0.67 -15.69
CA ALA A 5 6.60 0.02 -15.69
C ALA A 5 6.93 0.68 -14.34
N GLY A 6 5.92 1.05 -13.54
CA GLY A 6 6.13 1.59 -12.19
C GLY A 6 6.14 0.52 -11.09
N VAL A 7 5.38 -0.57 -11.26
CA VAL A 7 5.19 -1.59 -10.21
C VAL A 7 6.43 -2.48 -10.09
N ALA A 8 7.04 -2.90 -11.19
CA ALA A 8 8.21 -3.77 -11.14
C ALA A 8 9.42 -3.10 -10.46
N PRO A 9 9.82 -1.85 -10.81
CA PRO A 9 10.89 -1.16 -10.09
C PRO A 9 10.56 -0.90 -8.63
N SER A 10 9.32 -0.51 -8.31
CA SER A 10 8.89 -0.28 -6.93
C SER A 10 9.03 -1.54 -6.07
N ARG A 11 8.63 -2.69 -6.61
CA ARG A 11 8.79 -3.99 -5.92
C ARG A 11 10.25 -4.40 -5.81
N ALA A 12 11.06 -4.21 -6.86
CA ALA A 12 12.48 -4.53 -6.81
C ALA A 12 13.21 -3.72 -5.73
N ILE A 13 12.98 -2.40 -5.68
CA ILE A 13 13.54 -1.51 -4.65
C ILE A 13 13.07 -1.93 -3.26
N TYR A 14 11.77 -2.21 -3.11
CA TYR A 14 11.21 -2.66 -1.84
C TYR A 14 11.91 -3.93 -1.34
N PHE A 15 12.02 -4.97 -2.19
CA PHE A 15 12.61 -6.24 -1.80
C PHE A 15 14.11 -6.13 -1.53
N ALA A 16 14.85 -5.34 -2.31
CA ALA A 16 16.28 -5.11 -2.09
C ALA A 16 16.55 -4.37 -0.77
N ALA A 17 15.77 -3.32 -0.48
CA ALA A 17 15.88 -2.60 0.78
C ALA A 17 15.41 -3.46 1.96
N TYR A 18 14.35 -4.25 1.78
CA TYR A 18 13.86 -5.19 2.78
C TYR A 18 14.90 -6.26 3.12
N SER A 19 15.50 -6.93 2.14
CA SER A 19 16.49 -7.99 2.37
C SER A 19 17.73 -7.44 3.08
N THR A 20 18.26 -6.32 2.59
CA THR A 20 19.43 -5.65 3.19
C THR A 20 19.16 -5.24 4.64
N THR A 21 18.00 -4.64 4.91
CA THR A 21 17.63 -4.21 6.27
C THR A 21 17.41 -5.43 7.18
N LYS A 22 16.77 -6.47 6.67
CA LYS A 22 16.52 -7.71 7.42
C LYS A 22 17.85 -8.37 7.84
N GLU A 23 18.79 -8.51 6.92
CA GLU A 23 20.13 -9.08 7.21
C GLU A 23 20.85 -8.28 8.29
N ARG A 24 20.85 -6.94 8.18
CA ARG A 24 21.47 -6.05 9.17
C ARG A 24 20.77 -6.08 10.53
N LEU A 25 19.44 -6.20 10.57
CA LEU A 25 18.70 -6.27 11.83
C LEU A 25 18.80 -7.65 12.49
N ASN A 26 18.92 -8.72 11.72
CA ASN A 26 19.14 -10.07 12.25
C ASN A 26 20.50 -10.21 12.97
N THR A 27 21.48 -9.34 12.71
CA THR A 27 22.76 -9.33 13.46
C THR A 27 22.69 -8.56 14.78
N VAL A 28 21.64 -7.74 15.00
CA VAL A 28 21.51 -6.86 16.17
C VAL A 28 20.34 -7.27 17.07
N LEU A 29 19.26 -7.78 16.48
CA LEU A 29 18.04 -8.22 17.16
C LEU A 29 17.95 -9.74 17.13
N VAL A 30 16.99 -10.29 17.90
CA VAL A 30 16.65 -11.72 17.85
C VAL A 30 16.30 -12.09 16.39
N PRO A 31 17.02 -13.05 15.78
CA PRO A 31 16.81 -13.44 14.39
C PRO A 31 15.36 -13.85 14.11
N GLU A 32 14.82 -13.46 12.95
CA GLU A 32 13.44 -13.77 12.50
C GLU A 32 12.33 -13.31 13.46
N SER A 33 12.62 -12.36 14.35
CA SER A 33 11.60 -11.75 15.19
C SER A 33 10.62 -10.92 14.37
N LYS A 34 9.34 -10.89 14.78
CA LYS A 34 8.30 -10.01 14.20
C LYS A 34 8.75 -8.55 14.08
N LYS A 35 9.53 -8.07 15.06
CA LYS A 35 10.09 -6.71 15.06
C LYS A 35 11.04 -6.49 13.88
N VAL A 36 11.88 -7.48 13.56
CA VAL A 36 12.80 -7.41 12.40
C VAL A 36 12.01 -7.31 11.11
N HIS A 37 10.97 -8.13 10.94
CA HIS A 37 10.13 -8.09 9.74
C HIS A 37 9.38 -6.76 9.58
N ILE A 38 8.82 -6.21 10.67
CA ILE A 38 8.12 -4.91 10.64
C ILE A 38 9.10 -3.78 10.28
N LEU A 39 10.27 -3.74 10.93
CA LEU A 39 11.27 -2.70 10.67
C LEU A 39 11.85 -2.80 9.25
N ALA A 40 12.17 -4.01 8.79
CA ALA A 40 12.63 -4.24 7.43
C ALA A 40 11.56 -3.86 6.39
N ALA A 41 10.28 -4.18 6.66
CA ALA A 41 9.16 -3.78 5.80
C ALA A 41 8.98 -2.26 5.77
N ALA A 42 9.12 -1.60 6.92
CA ALA A 42 9.05 -0.14 7.00
C ALA A 42 10.19 0.53 6.22
N CYS A 43 11.44 0.08 6.39
CA CYS A 43 12.59 0.58 5.63
C CYS A 43 12.45 0.32 4.13
N GLY A 44 11.97 -0.87 3.74
CA GLY A 44 11.67 -1.20 2.35
C GLY A 44 10.59 -0.29 1.76
N GLY A 45 9.52 -0.05 2.52
CA GLY A 45 8.42 0.83 2.14
C GLY A 45 8.86 2.29 1.96
N ILE A 46 9.62 2.83 2.92
CA ILE A 46 10.13 4.21 2.88
C ILE A 46 11.12 4.38 1.72
N SER A 47 12.05 3.45 1.53
CA SER A 47 13.03 3.49 0.44
C SER A 47 12.35 3.43 -0.92
N SER A 48 11.41 2.49 -1.09
CA SER A 48 10.63 2.36 -2.33
C SER A 48 9.77 3.60 -2.59
N ALA A 49 9.08 4.12 -1.57
CA ALA A 49 8.29 5.34 -1.70
C ALA A 49 9.14 6.53 -2.13
N THR A 50 10.32 6.71 -1.53
CA THR A 50 11.22 7.83 -1.85
C THR A 50 11.73 7.78 -3.28
N LEU A 51 12.20 6.61 -3.72
CA LEU A 51 12.76 6.44 -5.06
C LEU A 51 11.71 6.42 -6.16
N THR A 52 10.50 5.96 -5.86
CA THR A 52 9.41 5.86 -6.85
C THR A 52 8.43 7.04 -6.81
N ASN A 53 8.56 7.97 -5.85
CA ASN A 53 7.66 9.11 -5.75
C ASN A 53 7.55 9.92 -7.06
N PRO A 54 8.64 10.19 -7.82
CA PRO A 54 8.55 10.93 -9.08
C PRO A 54 7.65 10.23 -10.12
N ILE A 55 7.76 8.89 -10.23
CA ILE A 55 6.97 8.08 -11.16
C ILE A 55 5.50 8.12 -10.77
N TRP A 56 5.20 7.95 -9.47
CA TRP A 56 3.84 8.01 -8.96
C TRP A 56 3.22 9.39 -9.11
N LEU A 57 4.00 10.45 -8.91
CA LEU A 57 3.53 11.83 -9.07
C LEU A 57 3.12 12.12 -10.51
N VAL A 58 3.99 11.83 -11.48
CA VAL A 58 3.69 12.03 -12.91
C VAL A 58 2.44 11.24 -13.30
N LYS A 59 2.35 9.97 -12.89
CA LYS A 59 1.18 9.13 -13.14
C LYS A 59 -0.09 9.71 -12.53
N THR A 60 -0.06 10.14 -11.28
CA THR A 60 -1.24 10.72 -10.61
C THR A 60 -1.68 12.01 -11.30
N ARG A 61 -0.75 12.90 -11.69
CA ARG A 61 -1.09 14.13 -12.42
C ARG A 61 -1.73 13.84 -13.75
N MET A 62 -1.15 12.95 -14.56
CA MET A 62 -1.74 12.56 -15.84
C MET A 62 -3.15 11.99 -15.69
N GLN A 63 -3.40 11.20 -14.63
CA GLN A 63 -4.74 10.66 -14.35
C GLN A 63 -5.73 11.75 -13.92
N LEU A 64 -5.29 12.73 -13.14
CA LEU A 64 -6.10 13.88 -12.75
C LEU A 64 -6.40 14.78 -13.96
N GLU A 65 -5.41 15.07 -14.81
CA GLU A 65 -5.58 15.84 -16.05
C GLU A 65 -6.58 15.17 -16.99
N ALA A 66 -6.45 13.86 -17.20
CA ALA A 66 -7.34 13.09 -18.05
C ALA A 66 -8.80 13.15 -17.57
N ARG A 67 -9.00 13.22 -16.25
CA ARG A 67 -10.33 13.35 -15.65
C ARG A 67 -10.96 14.73 -15.90
N VAL A 68 -10.14 15.79 -15.97
CA VAL A 68 -10.60 17.17 -16.20
C VAL A 68 -10.82 17.45 -17.68
N LYS A 69 -9.90 16.99 -18.56
CA LYS A 69 -9.90 17.31 -20.00
C LYS A 69 -10.63 16.27 -20.87
N GLY A 70 -10.99 15.11 -20.32
CA GLY A 70 -11.64 14.02 -21.06
C GLY A 70 -10.70 13.16 -21.93
N GLU A 71 -9.44 13.55 -22.09
CA GLU A 71 -8.41 12.82 -22.84
C GLU A 71 -7.06 12.84 -22.08
N MET A 72 -6.25 11.77 -22.21
CA MET A 72 -4.85 11.78 -21.74
C MET A 72 -4.01 12.66 -22.67
N ALA A 73 -4.10 13.98 -22.48
CA ALA A 73 -3.52 14.96 -23.40
C ALA A 73 -1.98 15.09 -23.34
N SER A 74 -1.29 14.45 -22.39
CA SER A 74 0.15 14.64 -22.18
C SER A 74 0.93 13.31 -22.15
N ASN A 75 2.05 13.26 -22.87
CA ASN A 75 3.03 12.18 -22.71
C ASN A 75 3.64 12.25 -21.29
N ALA A 76 3.97 11.10 -20.68
CA ALA A 76 4.56 11.07 -19.34
C ALA A 76 5.84 11.92 -19.21
N LEU A 77 6.64 11.98 -20.29
CA LEU A 77 7.81 12.83 -20.36
C LEU A 77 7.47 14.32 -20.41
N GLN A 78 6.40 14.70 -21.11
CA GLN A 78 5.93 16.09 -21.15
C GLN A 78 5.44 16.53 -19.77
N CYS A 79 4.66 15.69 -19.08
CA CYS A 79 4.23 15.96 -17.71
C CYS A 79 5.44 16.08 -16.77
N ALA A 80 6.42 15.18 -16.85
CA ALA A 80 7.64 15.28 -16.05
C ALA A 80 8.44 16.57 -16.35
N MET A 81 8.60 16.92 -17.62
CA MET A 81 9.32 18.14 -18.03
C MET A 81 8.59 19.40 -17.55
N HIS A 82 7.26 19.40 -17.62
CA HIS A 82 6.42 20.49 -17.10
C HIS A 82 6.58 20.65 -15.59
N VAL A 83 6.55 19.57 -14.82
CA VAL A 83 6.80 19.59 -13.37
C VAL A 83 8.19 20.14 -13.06
N TYR A 84 9.21 19.72 -13.81
CA TYR A 84 10.58 20.20 -13.61
C TYR A 84 10.70 21.71 -13.86
N HIS A 85 10.07 22.24 -14.91
CA HIS A 85 10.12 23.67 -15.21
C HIS A 85 9.28 24.54 -14.28
N THR A 86 8.13 24.04 -13.79
CA THR A 86 7.20 24.82 -12.95
C THR A 86 7.50 24.74 -11.46
N GLU A 87 7.88 23.57 -10.96
CA GLU A 87 8.04 23.29 -9.53
C GLU A 87 9.45 22.85 -9.15
N GLY A 88 10.32 22.61 -10.14
CA GLY A 88 11.67 22.11 -9.93
C GLY A 88 11.69 20.68 -9.38
N LEU A 89 12.86 20.29 -8.86
CA LEU A 89 13.07 18.96 -8.28
C LEU A 89 12.19 18.67 -7.06
N ARG A 90 11.86 19.70 -6.27
CA ARG A 90 11.01 19.55 -5.08
C ARG A 90 9.56 19.18 -5.44
N GLY A 91 9.08 19.60 -6.62
CA GLY A 91 7.75 19.25 -7.13
C GLY A 91 7.54 17.73 -7.19
N PHE A 92 8.55 16.96 -7.63
CA PHE A 92 8.48 15.51 -7.73
C PHE A 92 8.32 14.76 -6.40
N TYR A 93 8.59 15.43 -5.27
CA TYR A 93 8.46 14.85 -3.93
C TYR A 93 7.17 15.28 -3.23
N ARG A 94 6.27 16.01 -3.91
CA ARG A 94 4.93 16.29 -3.36
C ARG A 94 4.18 14.99 -3.08
N GLY A 95 3.48 14.96 -1.93
CA GLY A 95 2.72 13.79 -1.49
C GLY A 95 3.53 12.66 -0.88
N ILE A 96 4.86 12.79 -0.73
CA ILE A 96 5.69 11.73 -0.11
C ILE A 96 5.30 11.46 1.35
N THR A 97 4.88 12.49 2.08
CA THR A 97 4.41 12.38 3.47
C THR A 97 3.15 11.51 3.57
N ALA A 98 2.26 11.58 2.59
CA ALA A 98 1.11 10.67 2.50
C ALA A 98 1.56 9.24 2.16
N SER A 99 2.56 9.08 1.29
CA SER A 99 3.15 7.76 0.99
C SER A 99 3.74 7.10 2.24
N TYR A 100 4.42 7.88 3.10
CA TYR A 100 4.93 7.39 4.39
C TYR A 100 3.82 7.03 5.37
N ALA A 101 2.74 7.81 5.41
CA ALA A 101 1.54 7.43 6.17
C ALA A 101 0.96 6.10 5.66
N GLY A 102 1.04 5.80 4.36
CA GLY A 102 0.65 4.51 3.80
C GLY A 102 1.50 3.33 4.29
N VAL A 103 2.78 3.55 4.64
CA VAL A 103 3.61 2.49 5.26
C VAL A 103 3.01 2.07 6.61
N SER A 104 2.43 3.01 7.36
CA SER A 104 1.78 2.71 8.65
C SER A 104 0.55 1.81 8.51
N GLU A 105 -0.15 1.85 7.37
CA GLU A 105 -1.27 0.94 7.08
C GLU A 105 -0.85 -0.53 7.17
N THR A 106 0.35 -0.85 6.69
CA THR A 106 0.89 -2.22 6.72
C THR A 106 1.12 -2.67 8.17
N ILE A 107 1.56 -1.76 9.03
CA ILE A 107 1.77 -2.02 10.46
C ILE A 107 0.41 -2.25 11.14
N ILE A 108 -0.58 -1.40 10.87
CA ILE A 108 -1.94 -1.53 11.42
C ILE A 108 -2.56 -2.87 11.00
N HIS A 109 -2.47 -3.23 9.72
CA HIS A 109 -2.91 -4.51 9.20
C HIS A 109 -2.24 -5.69 9.93
N PHE A 110 -0.92 -5.62 10.11
CA PHE A 110 -0.20 -6.67 10.81
C PHE A 110 -0.68 -6.82 12.25
N VAL A 111 -0.81 -5.72 13.00
CA VAL A 111 -1.28 -5.73 14.40
C VAL A 111 -2.68 -6.34 14.51
N ILE A 112 -3.62 -5.91 13.67
CA ILE A 112 -4.99 -6.44 13.67
C ILE A 112 -4.99 -7.92 13.28
N TYR A 113 -4.19 -8.30 12.28
CA TYR A 113 -4.10 -9.69 11.82
C TYR A 113 -3.52 -10.60 12.90
N GLU A 114 -2.52 -10.16 13.64
CA GLU A 114 -1.97 -10.92 14.77
C GLU A 114 -2.95 -11.07 15.92
N ALA A 115 -3.72 -10.02 16.23
CA ALA A 115 -4.77 -10.08 17.24
C ALA A 115 -5.85 -11.11 16.84
N LEU A 116 -6.32 -11.08 15.59
CA LEU A 116 -7.29 -12.05 15.07
C LEU A 116 -6.75 -13.47 15.10
N LYS A 117 -5.50 -13.69 14.67
CA LYS A 117 -4.86 -15.02 14.75
C LYS A 117 -4.76 -15.53 16.18
N LYS A 118 -4.44 -14.66 17.15
CA LYS A 118 -4.35 -15.02 18.56
C LYS A 118 -5.71 -15.47 19.10
N GLU A 119 -6.77 -14.76 18.75
CA GLU A 119 -8.13 -15.10 19.18
C GLU A 119 -8.61 -16.42 18.58
N LEU A 120 -8.37 -16.63 17.28
CA LEU A 120 -8.69 -17.90 16.60
C LEU A 120 -7.96 -19.10 17.23
N ARG A 121 -6.70 -18.91 17.62
CA ARG A 121 -5.93 -19.95 18.33
C ARG A 121 -6.46 -20.22 19.74
N ASN A 122 -6.98 -19.23 20.45
CA ASN A 122 -7.56 -19.44 21.77
C ASN A 122 -8.90 -20.20 21.68
N SER A 123 -9.64 -20.01 20.59
CA SER A 123 -10.90 -20.70 20.33
C SER A 123 -10.68 -22.16 19.87
N GLN A 124 -9.59 -22.44 19.14
CA GLN A 124 -9.17 -23.82 18.81
C GLN A 124 -8.25 -24.39 19.90
N HIS A 125 -8.75 -25.29 20.75
CA HIS A 125 -7.99 -26.04 21.76
C HIS A 125 -6.91 -27.02 21.21
N SER A 126 -6.33 -26.78 20.04
CA SER A 126 -5.27 -27.61 19.46
C SER A 126 -3.92 -26.85 19.40
N PRO A 127 -2.84 -27.42 19.96
CA PRO A 127 -1.51 -26.82 19.94
C PRO A 127 -0.83 -27.14 18.60
N SER A 128 -1.33 -26.60 17.49
CA SER A 128 -0.61 -26.71 16.21
C SER A 128 0.49 -25.63 16.13
N PRO A 129 1.75 -26.02 15.84
CA PRO A 129 2.88 -25.12 15.86
C PRO A 129 2.88 -24.25 14.60
N SER A 130 3.28 -22.98 14.77
CA SER A 130 3.68 -22.04 13.71
C SER A 130 2.70 -21.94 12.54
N LEU A 131 1.78 -20.99 12.68
CA LEU A 131 0.80 -20.55 11.68
C LEU A 131 1.49 -19.80 10.51
N THR A 132 2.39 -20.51 9.85
CA THR A 132 3.20 -20.05 8.71
C THR A 132 2.80 -20.78 7.42
N LEU A 133 2.19 -21.96 7.53
CA LEU A 133 1.52 -22.68 6.43
C LEU A 133 0.29 -23.43 6.99
N PRO A 134 -0.93 -23.24 6.43
CA PRO A 134 -2.09 -24.01 6.84
C PRO A 134 -1.96 -25.45 6.33
N PRO A 135 -2.03 -26.47 7.21
CA PRO A 135 -1.96 -27.87 6.81
C PRO A 135 -3.26 -28.36 6.15
N ASN A 136 -4.35 -27.60 6.26
CA ASN A 136 -5.67 -27.98 5.77
C ASN A 136 -6.35 -26.82 5.02
N ASN A 137 -7.18 -27.14 4.02
CA ASN A 137 -7.90 -26.15 3.22
C ASN A 137 -8.82 -25.28 4.10
N SER A 138 -9.44 -25.84 5.15
CA SER A 138 -10.27 -25.09 6.09
C SER A 138 -9.51 -23.97 6.81
N ASP A 139 -8.30 -24.28 7.27
CA ASP A 139 -7.48 -23.32 8.02
C ASP A 139 -7.01 -22.20 7.09
N PHE A 140 -6.72 -22.52 5.84
CA PHE A 140 -6.40 -21.53 4.82
C PHE A 140 -7.55 -20.53 4.60
N PHE A 141 -8.79 -21.01 4.42
CA PHE A 141 -9.95 -20.13 4.24
C PHE A 141 -10.23 -19.26 5.46
N VAL A 142 -10.08 -19.80 6.68
CA VAL A 142 -10.23 -19.04 7.92
C VAL A 142 -9.17 -17.95 8.04
N LEU A 143 -7.91 -18.26 7.72
CA LEU A 143 -6.82 -17.29 7.75
C LEU A 143 -6.90 -16.24 6.67
N MET A 144 -7.39 -16.61 5.48
CA MET A 144 -7.71 -15.69 4.42
C MET A 144 -8.83 -14.74 4.84
N GLY A 145 -9.89 -15.26 5.48
CA GLY A 145 -10.97 -14.44 6.04
C GLY A 145 -10.45 -13.45 7.08
N ALA A 146 -9.63 -13.92 8.02
CA ALA A 146 -9.00 -13.06 9.03
C ALA A 146 -8.07 -12.00 8.40
N ALA A 147 -7.31 -12.36 7.37
CA ALA A 147 -6.47 -11.43 6.62
C ALA A 147 -7.31 -10.37 5.89
N ALA A 148 -8.41 -10.77 5.24
CA ALA A 148 -9.31 -9.87 4.53
C ALA A 148 -10.00 -8.88 5.46
N VAL A 149 -10.52 -9.35 6.60
CA VAL A 149 -11.14 -8.48 7.62
C VAL A 149 -10.09 -7.51 8.17
N SER A 150 -8.92 -8.02 8.57
CA SER A 150 -7.83 -7.17 9.06
C SER A 150 -7.43 -6.10 8.03
N LYS A 151 -7.26 -6.49 6.76
CA LYS A 151 -6.85 -5.59 5.69
C LYS A 151 -7.93 -4.53 5.44
N THR A 152 -9.20 -4.90 5.48
CA THR A 152 -10.32 -3.98 5.34
C THR A 152 -10.34 -2.96 6.47
N CYS A 153 -10.24 -3.41 7.73
CA CYS A 153 -10.18 -2.51 8.88
C CYS A 153 -8.97 -1.56 8.82
N ALA A 154 -7.79 -2.09 8.50
CA ALA A 154 -6.58 -1.29 8.36
C ALA A 154 -6.70 -0.25 7.23
N THR A 155 -7.26 -0.65 6.09
CA THR A 155 -7.53 0.25 4.95
C THR A 155 -8.50 1.34 5.40
N CYS A 156 -9.60 1.02 6.08
CA CYS A 156 -10.54 2.02 6.58
C CYS A 156 -9.90 3.02 7.55
N ILE A 157 -9.03 2.55 8.45
CA ILE A 157 -8.33 3.43 9.41
C ILE A 157 -7.33 4.33 8.69
N ALA A 158 -6.55 3.75 7.77
CA ALA A 158 -5.50 4.48 7.08
C ALA A 158 -6.03 5.30 5.89
N TYR A 159 -7.26 5.07 5.41
CA TYR A 159 -7.79 5.64 4.16
C TYR A 159 -7.59 7.16 3.97
N PRO A 160 -7.67 8.01 5.03
CA PRO A 160 -7.36 9.43 4.89
C PRO A 160 -6.00 9.72 4.24
N HIS A 161 -5.03 8.81 4.36
CA HIS A 161 -3.73 8.97 3.71
C HIS A 161 -3.81 8.87 2.18
N GLU A 162 -4.68 8.02 1.63
CA GLU A 162 -4.85 7.88 0.18
C GLU A 162 -5.44 9.18 -0.39
N VAL A 163 -6.48 9.70 0.27
CA VAL A 163 -7.14 10.95 -0.13
C VAL A 163 -6.15 12.11 -0.05
N ALA A 164 -5.47 12.29 1.07
CA ALA A 164 -4.47 13.35 1.22
C ALA A 164 -3.32 13.22 0.19
N GLY A 165 -2.89 12.00 -0.13
CA GLY A 165 -1.85 11.74 -1.12
C GLY A 165 -2.23 12.15 -2.53
N THR A 166 -3.48 11.93 -2.94
CA THR A 166 -3.98 12.37 -4.25
C THR A 166 -4.07 13.90 -4.34
N ARG A 167 -4.60 14.56 -3.30
CA ARG A 167 -4.73 16.02 -3.22
C ARG A 167 -3.38 16.74 -3.20
N LEU A 168 -2.40 16.20 -2.47
CA LEU A 168 -1.04 16.76 -2.43
C LEU A 168 -0.32 16.69 -3.79
N ARG A 169 -0.67 15.73 -4.65
CA ARG A 169 -0.06 15.55 -5.97
C ARG A 169 -0.75 16.37 -7.08
N GLU A 170 -1.93 16.90 -6.80
CA GLU A 170 -2.67 17.79 -7.70
C GLU A 170 -1.88 19.07 -7.99
N GLU A 171 -1.82 19.45 -9.27
CA GLU A 171 -1.09 20.63 -9.75
C GLU A 171 -1.78 21.93 -9.33
N GLY A 172 -0.97 22.94 -8.97
CA GLY A 172 -1.51 24.24 -8.53
C GLY A 172 -2.29 24.19 -7.21
N SER A 173 -2.25 23.07 -6.49
CA SER A 173 -3.04 22.89 -5.28
C SER A 173 -2.49 23.69 -4.09
N ARG A 174 -3.42 24.15 -3.23
CA ARG A 174 -3.12 24.87 -1.97
C ARG A 174 -2.60 23.96 -0.85
N TYR A 175 -2.41 22.68 -1.16
CA TYR A 175 -2.04 21.62 -0.22
C TYR A 175 -0.52 21.49 -0.15
N HIS A 176 0.10 21.90 0.96
CA HIS A 176 1.56 21.84 1.13
C HIS A 176 2.02 20.71 2.07
N SER A 177 1.19 20.34 3.05
CA SER A 177 1.55 19.37 4.10
C SER A 177 0.42 18.38 4.36
N PHE A 178 0.77 17.15 4.75
CA PHE A 178 -0.21 16.09 5.02
C PHE A 178 -1.30 16.48 6.02
N ILE A 179 -0.88 16.97 7.20
CA ILE A 179 -1.81 17.35 8.27
C ILE A 179 -2.66 18.56 7.85
N GLN A 180 -2.03 19.53 7.19
CA GLN A 180 -2.74 20.69 6.65
C GLN A 180 -3.80 20.26 5.63
N THR A 181 -3.48 19.33 4.73
CA THR A 181 -4.42 18.79 3.75
C THR A 181 -5.59 18.10 4.43
N LEU A 182 -5.33 17.24 5.42
CA LEU A 182 -6.41 16.57 6.17
C LEU A 182 -7.33 17.59 6.85
N GLN A 183 -6.76 18.57 7.54
CA GLN A 183 -7.51 19.62 8.23
C GLN A 183 -8.33 20.47 7.25
N LEU A 184 -7.74 20.84 6.11
CA LEU A 184 -8.40 21.68 5.11
C LEU A 184 -9.55 20.93 4.43
N VAL A 185 -9.34 19.66 4.06
CA VAL A 185 -10.39 18.82 3.46
C VAL A 185 -11.56 18.64 4.44
N VAL A 186 -11.28 18.38 5.72
CA VAL A 186 -12.35 18.25 6.73
C VAL A 186 -13.10 19.57 6.92
N ARG A 187 -12.39 20.71 6.88
CA ARG A 187 -12.98 22.03 7.09
C ARG A 187 -13.80 22.51 5.88
N GLU A 188 -13.37 22.23 4.66
CA GLU A 188 -14.01 22.72 3.43
C GLU A 188 -15.03 21.74 2.83
N GLU A 189 -14.73 20.44 2.82
CA GLU A 189 -15.58 19.41 2.21
C GLU A 189 -16.31 18.52 3.25
N GLY A 190 -15.95 18.64 4.52
CA GLY A 190 -16.48 17.83 5.62
C GLY A 190 -15.71 16.52 5.86
N PRO A 191 -15.97 15.84 7.00
CA PRO A 191 -15.24 14.63 7.39
C PRO A 191 -15.45 13.43 6.45
N LEU A 192 -16.61 13.34 5.79
CA LEU A 192 -16.92 12.27 4.83
C LEU A 192 -16.05 12.35 3.56
N ALA A 193 -15.50 13.52 3.23
CA ALA A 193 -14.62 13.70 2.07
C ALA A 193 -13.33 12.88 2.19
N LEU A 194 -12.85 12.62 3.42
CA LEU A 194 -11.69 11.75 3.68
C LEU A 194 -11.94 10.29 3.30
N TYR A 195 -13.19 9.87 3.10
CA TYR A 195 -13.58 8.51 2.74
C TYR A 195 -14.12 8.41 1.30
N ARG A 196 -14.01 9.49 0.53
CA ARG A 196 -14.52 9.54 -0.84
C ARG A 196 -13.68 8.63 -1.74
N GLY A 197 -14.31 7.55 -2.21
CA GLY A 197 -13.66 6.53 -3.04
C GLY A 197 -13.36 5.22 -2.30
N LEU A 198 -13.60 5.14 -0.98
CA LEU A 198 -13.33 3.93 -0.19
C LEU A 198 -14.12 2.75 -0.75
N LEU A 199 -15.41 2.93 -1.07
CA LEU A 199 -16.24 1.87 -1.64
C LEU A 199 -15.65 1.34 -2.96
N ALA A 200 -15.24 2.23 -3.86
CA ALA A 200 -14.61 1.84 -5.12
C ALA A 200 -13.28 1.11 -4.88
N HIS A 201 -12.50 1.53 -3.87
CA HIS A 201 -11.30 0.83 -3.45
C HIS A 201 -11.63 -0.60 -2.98
N LEU A 202 -12.62 -0.77 -2.10
CA LEU A 202 -13.01 -2.09 -1.57
C LEU A 202 -13.56 -3.02 -2.66
N ILE A 203 -14.39 -2.51 -3.57
CA ILE A 203 -14.90 -3.29 -4.71
C ILE A 203 -13.74 -3.82 -5.55
N ARG A 204 -12.70 -3.02 -5.77
CA ARG A 204 -11.49 -3.43 -6.51
C ARG A 204 -10.69 -4.53 -5.79
N GLN A 205 -10.81 -4.66 -4.48
CA GLN A 205 -10.10 -5.72 -3.73
C GLN A 205 -10.68 -7.11 -4.01
N ILE A 206 -11.98 -7.21 -4.30
CA ILE A 206 -12.67 -8.50 -4.51
C ILE A 206 -12.10 -9.25 -5.73
N PRO A 207 -12.01 -8.65 -6.95
CA PRO A 207 -11.37 -9.30 -8.09
C PRO A 207 -9.91 -9.65 -7.85
N ASN A 208 -9.16 -8.79 -7.15
CA ASN A 208 -7.76 -9.05 -6.86
C ASN A 208 -7.57 -10.30 -5.98
N ALA A 209 -8.42 -10.46 -4.96
CA ALA A 209 -8.44 -11.64 -4.12
C ALA A 209 -8.86 -12.90 -4.91
N ALA A 210 -9.90 -12.79 -5.74
CA ALA A 210 -10.36 -13.90 -6.58
C ALA A 210 -9.29 -14.38 -7.56
N ILE A 211 -8.59 -13.47 -8.24
CA ILE A 211 -7.49 -13.80 -9.17
C ILE A 211 -6.35 -14.50 -8.43
N MET A 212 -5.97 -13.99 -7.25
CA MET A 212 -4.92 -14.61 -6.45
C MET A 212 -5.28 -16.04 -6.03
N MET A 213 -6.52 -16.27 -5.61
CA MET A 213 -7.03 -17.59 -5.22
C MET A 213 -7.09 -18.56 -6.40
N ALA A 214 -7.66 -18.13 -7.53
CA ALA A 214 -7.71 -18.93 -8.74
C ALA A 214 -6.30 -19.31 -9.23
N THR A 215 -5.35 -18.37 -9.15
CA THR A 215 -3.95 -18.63 -9.51
C THR A 215 -3.31 -19.66 -8.58
N TYR A 216 -3.57 -19.57 -7.28
CA TYR A 216 -3.08 -20.55 -6.31
C TYR A 216 -3.64 -21.94 -6.58
N GLU A 217 -4.95 -22.07 -6.76
CA GLU A 217 -5.61 -23.35 -7.06
C GLU A 217 -5.06 -23.99 -8.34
N LEU A 218 -4.86 -23.19 -9.38
CA LEU A 218 -4.27 -23.65 -10.64
C LEU A 218 -2.85 -24.19 -10.42
N ILE A 219 -2.01 -23.48 -9.67
CA ILE A 219 -0.63 -23.91 -9.40
C ILE A 219 -0.62 -25.20 -8.58
N VAL A 220 -1.46 -25.29 -7.54
CA VAL A 220 -1.57 -26.50 -6.72
C VAL A 220 -2.03 -27.69 -7.56
N HIS A 221 -3.03 -27.49 -8.42
CA HIS A 221 -3.54 -28.52 -9.32
C HIS A 221 -2.46 -29.04 -10.28
N LEU A 222 -1.70 -28.13 -10.89
CA LEU A 222 -0.58 -28.47 -11.77
C LEU A 222 0.56 -29.17 -11.03
N ALA A 223 0.85 -28.79 -9.79
CA ALA A 223 1.90 -29.42 -8.98
C ALA A 223 1.49 -30.81 -8.46
N SER A 224 0.19 -31.10 -8.40
CA SER A 224 -0.37 -32.40 -8.00
C SER A 224 -0.64 -33.35 -9.17
N SER A 225 -0.48 -32.89 -10.42
CA SER A 225 -0.67 -33.67 -11.66
C SER A 225 0.68 -34.16 -12.19
#